data_AF-A0A8T5W155-F1
#
_entry.id   AF-A0A8T5W155-F1
#
_cell.length_a   1.000
_cell.length_b   1.000
_cell.length_c   1.000
_cell.angle_alpha   90.00
_cell.angle_beta   90.00
_cell.angle_gamma   90.00
#
_symmetry.space_group_name_H-M   'P 1'
#
loop_
_entity.id
_entity.type
_entity.pdbx_description
1 polymer ?
#
loop_
_entity_poly.entity_id
_entity_poly.type
_entity_poly.pdbx_seq_one_letter_code
_entity_poly.pdbx_strand_id
1 'polypeptide(L)'
;MKKEKRIFRLLGVAPIHRSVFPVLVLIFAMHWQFARADNYYGMANDYLQYGAGARSLAMGGAYVALADEASAPYWNPGALTQIDEHQFLSMYAPFFEQTSYNFLSYVHPLRRMGTLGISNVLLHSGGYDEVDDTGNVIATNKLILKNAVIISYANKVYERLSLGASLKLIHQRVMKYSGNGMGIDLGILYQPLDELNIGLALQNVIQPRVTLRYDPDVYEMNLKAGMALSAFSNRLTLTADINKLVREKAYFCAGVEFSPWEKTTSPSLKRVDLRLGCNHLQTFTCGLGLKIKF
;
A
#
# COMPACT_ATOMS: atom_id res chain seq x y z
N MET A 1 24.42 18.37 24.54
CA MET A 1 23.17 19.13 24.29
C MET A 1 23.20 20.64 24.64
N LYS A 2 23.96 21.12 25.66
CA LYS A 2 24.05 22.58 25.96
C LYS A 2 25.06 23.37 25.09
N LYS A 3 26.11 22.72 24.55
CA LYS A 3 27.16 23.41 23.75
C LYS A 3 26.74 23.71 22.31
N GLU A 4 26.00 22.83 21.63
CA GLU A 4 25.56 23.04 20.23
C GLU A 4 24.61 24.23 20.06
N LYS A 5 23.73 24.45 21.04
CA LYS A 5 22.79 25.60 21.02
C LYS A 5 23.50 26.97 21.06
N ARG A 6 24.77 27.03 21.49
CA ARG A 6 25.53 28.28 21.60
C ARG A 6 26.16 28.71 20.27
N ILE A 7 26.49 27.76 19.39
CA ILE A 7 27.10 28.03 18.08
C ILE A 7 26.04 28.55 17.09
N PHE A 8 24.84 27.96 17.08
CA PHE A 8 23.74 28.40 16.20
C PHE A 8 23.24 29.82 16.51
N ARG A 9 23.34 30.30 17.75
CA ARG A 9 22.98 31.68 18.12
C ARG A 9 23.95 32.74 17.61
N LEU A 10 25.21 32.38 17.31
CA LEU A 10 26.23 33.31 16.83
C LEU A 10 26.16 33.56 15.32
N LEU A 11 25.41 32.73 14.57
CA LEU A 11 25.35 32.78 13.10
C LEU A 11 24.02 33.31 12.55
N GLY A 12 23.07 33.76 13.38
CA GLY A 12 21.77 34.26 12.91
C GLY A 12 20.89 33.22 12.20
N VAL A 13 21.32 31.96 12.14
CA VAL A 13 20.58 30.86 11.53
C VAL A 13 19.57 30.35 12.55
N ALA A 14 18.27 30.51 12.24
CA ALA A 14 17.19 29.92 13.03
C ALA A 14 17.44 28.42 13.21
N PRO A 15 17.12 27.83 14.38
CA PRO A 15 17.31 26.40 14.59
C PRO A 15 16.48 25.63 13.54
N ILE A 16 17.18 25.02 12.58
CA ILE A 16 16.58 24.17 11.56
C ILE A 16 15.81 23.07 12.30
N HIS A 17 14.50 22.96 12.04
CA HIS A 17 13.67 21.93 12.65
C HIS A 17 14.27 20.56 12.34
N ARG A 18 14.32 19.63 13.32
CA ARG A 18 14.99 18.33 13.18
C ARG A 18 14.53 17.53 11.94
N SER A 19 13.31 17.80 11.47
CA SER A 19 12.68 17.20 10.28
C SER A 19 13.14 17.80 8.94
N VAL A 20 13.77 18.98 8.90
CA VAL A 20 14.12 19.66 7.63
C VAL A 20 15.27 18.94 6.91
N PHE A 21 16.29 18.50 7.64
CA PHE A 21 17.40 17.76 7.05
C PHE A 21 16.96 16.45 6.36
N PRO A 22 16.18 15.56 7.00
CA PRO A 22 15.72 14.34 6.33
C PRO A 22 14.73 14.63 5.18
N VAL A 23 13.93 15.71 5.24
CA VAL A 23 13.08 16.15 4.11
C VAL A 23 13.93 16.49 2.89
N LEU A 24 15.00 17.27 3.08
CA LEU A 24 15.88 17.67 1.98
C LEU A 24 16.63 16.47 1.39
N VAL A 25 17.06 15.52 2.22
CA VAL A 25 17.69 14.28 1.76
C VAL A 25 16.73 13.44 0.91
N LEU A 26 15.45 13.31 1.32
CA LEU A 26 14.43 12.60 0.54
C LEU A 26 14.16 13.28 -0.81
N ILE A 27 14.00 14.61 -0.82
CA ILE A 27 13.79 15.38 -2.06
C ILE A 27 14.99 15.24 -3.00
N PHE A 28 16.22 15.26 -2.47
CA PHE A 28 17.44 15.05 -3.25
C PHE A 28 17.57 13.61 -3.75
N ALA A 29 17.20 12.61 -2.94
CA ALA A 29 17.18 11.20 -3.36
C ALA A 29 16.12 10.94 -4.45
N MET A 30 14.98 11.64 -4.41
CA MET A 30 13.95 11.58 -5.45
C MET A 30 14.40 12.13 -6.81
N HIS A 31 15.46 12.95 -6.87
CA HIS A 31 16.03 13.42 -8.14
C HIS A 31 16.86 12.33 -8.85
N TRP A 32 17.29 11.28 -8.14
CA TRP A 32 18.14 10.24 -8.70
C TRP A 32 17.27 9.08 -9.25
N GLN A 33 16.99 9.14 -10.55
CA GLN A 33 16.60 8.01 -11.42
C GLN A 33 15.13 7.53 -11.35
N PHE A 34 14.30 8.10 -12.24
CA PHE A 34 13.07 7.49 -12.72
C PHE A 34 13.40 6.32 -13.66
N ALA A 35 13.69 5.13 -13.10
CA ALA A 35 13.71 3.90 -13.90
C ALA A 35 12.27 3.48 -14.22
N ARG A 36 11.93 3.35 -15.52
CA ARG A 36 10.61 2.86 -15.95
C ARG A 36 10.56 1.34 -15.84
N ALA A 37 9.50 0.80 -15.23
CA ALA A 37 9.22 -0.63 -15.31
C ALA A 37 8.57 -0.93 -16.68
N ASP A 38 9.32 -1.52 -17.61
CA ASP A 38 8.80 -1.79 -18.96
C ASP A 38 7.99 -3.11 -19.07
N ASN A 39 7.99 -3.99 -18.06
CA ASN A 39 7.55 -5.38 -18.18
C ASN A 39 6.56 -5.89 -17.10
N TYR A 40 5.75 -5.02 -16.49
CA TYR A 40 4.87 -5.42 -15.36
C TYR A 40 3.51 -6.04 -15.74
N TYR A 41 3.32 -6.42 -17.01
CA TYR A 41 2.04 -6.94 -17.51
C TYR A 41 2.06 -8.48 -17.66
N GLY A 42 0.89 -9.12 -17.55
CA GLY A 42 0.73 -10.56 -17.82
C GLY A 42 1.10 -11.49 -16.67
N MET A 43 1.32 -10.97 -15.47
CA MET A 43 1.61 -11.78 -14.29
C MET A 43 0.36 -12.44 -13.71
N ALA A 44 0.53 -13.67 -13.21
CA ALA A 44 -0.52 -14.43 -12.51
C ALA A 44 -1.23 -13.64 -11.39
N ASN A 45 -0.50 -12.78 -10.69
CA ASN A 45 -0.97 -11.99 -9.55
C ASN A 45 -1.21 -10.51 -9.88
N ASP A 46 -1.38 -10.14 -11.15
CA ASP A 46 -1.59 -8.77 -11.64
C ASP A 46 -2.53 -7.91 -10.77
N TYR A 47 -3.72 -8.41 -10.44
CA TYR A 47 -4.73 -7.69 -9.68
C TYR A 47 -4.28 -7.35 -8.26
N LEU A 48 -3.34 -8.11 -7.67
CA LEU A 48 -2.74 -7.80 -6.37
C LEU A 48 -1.64 -6.74 -6.46
N GLN A 49 -1.47 -6.12 -7.62
CA GLN A 49 -0.50 -5.04 -7.84
C GLN A 49 -1.18 -3.70 -8.18
N TYR A 50 -2.50 -3.70 -8.38
CA TYR A 50 -3.26 -2.48 -8.68
C TYR A 50 -3.28 -1.47 -7.54
N GLY A 51 -2.97 -1.90 -6.31
CA GLY A 51 -2.98 -1.10 -5.09
C GLY A 51 -4.27 -1.27 -4.27
N ALA A 52 -4.25 -0.78 -3.03
CA ALA A 52 -5.39 -0.83 -2.12
C ALA A 52 -5.48 0.43 -1.25
N GLY A 53 -6.63 1.09 -1.29
CA GLY A 53 -6.90 2.35 -0.59
C GLY A 53 -6.74 3.58 -1.51
N ALA A 54 -7.71 4.48 -1.49
CA ALA A 54 -7.66 5.69 -2.31
C ALA A 54 -6.49 6.62 -1.94
N ARG A 55 -6.12 6.66 -0.65
CA ARG A 55 -4.98 7.44 -0.16
C ARG A 55 -3.66 6.91 -0.72
N SER A 56 -3.40 5.60 -0.61
CA SER A 56 -2.18 4.98 -1.11
C SER A 56 -2.03 5.14 -2.64
N LEU A 57 -3.14 4.98 -3.39
CA LEU A 57 -3.17 5.17 -4.84
C LEU A 57 -2.88 6.62 -5.24
N ALA A 58 -3.45 7.61 -4.55
CA ALA A 58 -3.16 9.02 -4.78
C ALA A 58 -1.69 9.38 -4.52
N MET A 59 -1.02 8.62 -3.65
CA MET A 59 0.38 8.74 -3.27
C MET A 59 1.31 7.87 -4.14
N GLY A 60 0.88 7.49 -5.35
CA GLY A 60 1.68 6.73 -6.31
C GLY A 60 1.92 5.27 -5.92
N GLY A 61 1.26 4.77 -4.87
CA GLY A 61 1.50 3.43 -4.32
C GLY A 61 2.73 3.32 -3.42
N ALA A 62 3.37 4.44 -3.07
CA ALA A 62 4.48 4.49 -2.10
C ALA A 62 3.93 4.44 -0.67
N TYR A 63 3.69 3.24 -0.16
CA TYR A 63 2.93 3.03 1.07
C TYR A 63 3.53 1.98 2.02
N VAL A 64 4.68 1.38 1.71
CA VAL A 64 5.27 0.28 2.49
C VAL A 64 5.69 0.73 3.89
N ALA A 65 6.26 1.93 4.02
CA ALA A 65 6.61 2.54 5.31
C ALA A 65 5.51 3.43 5.88
N LEU A 66 4.61 3.92 5.01
CA LEU A 66 3.55 4.84 5.42
C LEU A 66 2.33 4.11 5.99
N ALA A 67 2.00 2.91 5.50
CA ALA A 67 0.79 2.12 5.81
C ALA A 67 0.30 2.18 7.27
N ASP A 68 -0.44 3.24 7.58
CA ASP A 68 -0.93 3.67 8.90
C ASP A 68 -2.46 3.69 8.95
N GLU A 69 -3.10 3.07 7.96
CA GLU A 69 -4.54 2.91 7.85
C GLU A 69 -4.92 1.44 7.55
N ALA A 70 -6.22 1.12 7.61
CA ALA A 70 -6.70 -0.25 7.42
C ALA A 70 -6.28 -0.96 6.11
N SER A 71 -5.68 -0.27 5.13
CA SER A 71 -5.05 -0.90 3.96
C SER A 71 -3.70 -1.58 4.26
N ALA A 72 -3.13 -1.42 5.46
CA ALA A 72 -1.83 -1.97 5.84
C ALA A 72 -1.61 -3.47 5.57
N PRO A 73 -2.58 -4.39 5.79
CA PRO A 73 -2.45 -5.80 5.43
C PRO A 73 -2.04 -6.05 3.97
N TYR A 74 -2.44 -5.16 3.05
CA TYR A 74 -2.10 -5.26 1.63
C TYR A 74 -0.66 -4.81 1.34
N TRP A 75 -0.19 -3.77 2.02
CA TRP A 75 1.07 -3.10 1.73
C TRP A 75 2.25 -3.64 2.52
N ASN A 76 2.11 -3.73 3.84
CA ASN A 76 3.14 -4.19 4.77
C ASN A 76 2.50 -4.61 6.09
N PRO A 77 2.42 -5.91 6.42
CA PRO A 77 1.85 -6.33 7.69
C PRO A 77 2.63 -5.81 8.90
N GLY A 78 3.94 -5.56 8.80
CA GLY A 78 4.73 -4.97 9.89
C GLY A 78 4.29 -3.54 10.24
N ALA A 79 3.68 -2.83 9.30
CA ALA A 79 3.17 -1.48 9.49
C ALA A 79 1.82 -1.43 10.22
N LEU A 80 1.14 -2.58 10.37
CA LEU A 80 -0.16 -2.70 11.03
C LEU A 80 -0.16 -2.19 12.50
N THR A 81 1.00 -2.20 13.17
CA THR A 81 1.15 -1.66 14.53
C THR A 81 1.05 -0.14 14.64
N GLN A 82 1.01 0.58 13.51
CA GLN A 82 0.78 2.03 13.50
C GLN A 82 -0.69 2.39 13.76
N ILE A 83 -1.60 1.44 13.60
CA ILE A 83 -3.03 1.64 13.77
C ILE A 83 -3.38 1.33 15.23
N ASP A 84 -3.80 2.36 15.96
CA ASP A 84 -4.13 2.34 17.38
C ASP A 84 -5.64 2.32 17.67
N GLU A 85 -6.46 2.64 16.67
CA GLU A 85 -7.91 2.61 16.73
C GLU A 85 -8.52 1.54 15.81
N HIS A 86 -9.76 1.12 16.09
CA HIS A 86 -10.50 0.28 15.15
C HIS A 86 -10.74 1.04 13.86
N GLN A 87 -10.34 0.45 12.73
CA GLN A 87 -10.49 1.08 11.43
C GLN A 87 -11.15 0.14 10.44
N PHE A 88 -12.04 0.70 9.64
CA PHE A 88 -12.67 0.06 8.50
C PHE A 88 -12.38 0.88 7.25
N LEU A 89 -12.05 0.21 6.15
CA LEU A 89 -11.77 0.84 4.86
C LEU A 89 -12.43 0.04 3.76
N SER A 90 -13.12 0.76 2.88
CA SER A 90 -13.67 0.22 1.63
C SER A 90 -13.20 1.08 0.45
N MET A 91 -12.91 0.43 -0.67
CA MET A 91 -12.55 1.06 -1.92
C MET A 91 -13.25 0.35 -3.07
N TYR A 92 -13.82 1.14 -3.97
CA TYR A 92 -14.46 0.69 -5.20
C TYR A 92 -13.78 1.37 -6.38
N ALA A 93 -13.27 0.58 -7.33
CA ALA A 93 -12.67 1.07 -8.57
C ALA A 93 -13.38 0.42 -9.77
N PRO A 94 -14.19 1.19 -10.54
CA PRO A 94 -14.79 0.69 -11.76
C PRO A 94 -13.76 0.66 -12.90
N PHE A 95 -13.71 -0.45 -13.62
CA PHE A 95 -12.95 -0.61 -14.86
C PHE A 95 -13.92 -0.78 -16.05
N PHE A 96 -13.36 -0.90 -17.26
CA PHE A 96 -14.14 -1.16 -18.48
C PHE A 96 -14.78 -2.56 -18.47
N GLU A 97 -15.74 -2.78 -19.37
CA GLU A 97 -16.36 -4.10 -19.60
C GLU A 97 -16.90 -4.77 -18.34
N GLN A 98 -17.73 -4.04 -17.58
CA GLN A 98 -18.36 -4.52 -16.33
C GLN A 98 -17.37 -5.08 -15.29
N THR A 99 -16.11 -4.64 -15.37
CA THR A 99 -15.07 -5.05 -14.44
C THR A 99 -15.02 -4.10 -13.26
N SER A 100 -14.89 -4.64 -12.06
CA SER A 100 -14.71 -3.86 -10.84
C SER A 100 -13.57 -4.45 -10.02
N TYR A 101 -12.83 -3.56 -9.37
CA TYR A 101 -11.81 -3.89 -8.39
C TYR A 101 -12.20 -3.29 -7.04
N ASN A 102 -12.42 -4.17 -6.08
CA ASN A 102 -12.96 -3.84 -4.77
C ASN A 102 -11.94 -4.22 -3.70
N PHE A 103 -11.79 -3.37 -2.70
CA PHE A 103 -10.98 -3.66 -1.54
C PHE A 103 -11.76 -3.33 -0.28
N LEU A 104 -11.79 -4.28 0.65
CA LEU A 104 -12.43 -4.15 1.94
C LEU A 104 -11.42 -4.53 3.01
N SER A 105 -11.36 -3.77 4.10
CA SER A 105 -10.45 -4.09 5.20
C SER A 105 -10.97 -3.65 6.54
N TYR A 106 -10.66 -4.44 7.56
CA TYR A 106 -10.90 -4.14 8.95
C TYR A 106 -9.65 -4.41 9.78
N VAL A 107 -9.33 -3.48 10.67
CA VAL A 107 -8.18 -3.59 11.58
C VAL A 107 -8.66 -3.44 13.03
N HIS A 108 -8.19 -4.36 13.87
CA HIS A 108 -8.53 -4.46 15.27
C HIS A 108 -7.26 -4.45 16.15
N PRO A 109 -6.90 -3.31 16.74
CA PRO A 109 -5.81 -3.23 17.72
C PRO A 109 -6.13 -4.02 18.99
N LEU A 110 -5.22 -4.89 19.43
CA LEU A 110 -5.31 -5.66 20.67
C LEU A 110 -4.45 -5.03 21.78
N ARG A 111 -4.29 -3.70 21.73
CA ARG A 111 -3.45 -2.91 22.65
C ARG A 111 -2.01 -3.45 22.70
N ARG A 112 -1.59 -4.02 23.84
CA ARG A 112 -0.22 -4.53 24.05
C ARG A 112 0.04 -5.89 23.40
N MET A 113 -1.00 -6.59 22.95
CA MET A 113 -0.87 -7.91 22.32
C MET A 113 -0.64 -7.83 20.81
N GLY A 114 -0.50 -6.63 20.24
CA GLY A 114 -0.34 -6.42 18.80
C GLY A 114 -1.63 -5.97 18.13
N THR A 115 -1.69 -6.10 16.81
CA THR A 115 -2.81 -5.67 15.97
C THR A 115 -3.19 -6.77 14.99
N LEU A 116 -4.48 -7.03 14.82
CA LEU A 116 -5.02 -7.93 13.82
C LEU A 116 -5.63 -7.13 12.66
N GLY A 117 -5.50 -7.65 11.44
CA GLY A 117 -6.12 -7.08 10.25
C GLY A 117 -6.69 -8.18 9.37
N ILE A 118 -7.84 -7.94 8.77
CA ILE A 118 -8.41 -8.78 7.73
C ILE A 118 -8.78 -7.91 6.54
N SER A 119 -8.36 -8.32 5.35
CA SER A 119 -8.68 -7.62 4.11
C SER A 119 -9.19 -8.59 3.05
N ASN A 120 -10.02 -8.09 2.16
CA ASN A 120 -10.46 -8.77 0.96
C ASN A 120 -10.14 -7.91 -0.26
N VAL A 121 -9.44 -8.50 -1.22
CA VAL A 121 -9.22 -7.94 -2.56
C VAL A 121 -10.07 -8.74 -3.53
N LEU A 122 -10.98 -8.08 -4.24
CA LEU A 122 -11.90 -8.72 -5.16
C LEU A 122 -11.87 -8.02 -6.52
N LEU A 123 -11.38 -8.74 -7.53
CA LEU A 123 -11.61 -8.40 -8.92
C LEU A 123 -12.78 -9.24 -9.44
N HIS A 124 -13.82 -8.57 -9.91
CA HIS A 124 -14.97 -9.19 -10.55
C HIS A 124 -15.13 -8.63 -11.95
N SER A 125 -15.33 -9.51 -12.92
CA SER A 125 -15.58 -9.17 -14.30
C SER A 125 -16.58 -10.16 -14.87
N GLY A 126 -17.64 -9.71 -15.54
CA GLY A 126 -18.78 -10.58 -15.81
C GLY A 126 -19.60 -10.17 -17.01
N GLY A 127 -20.66 -10.95 -17.24
CA GLY A 127 -21.59 -10.76 -18.35
C GLY A 127 -21.07 -11.33 -19.67
N TYR A 128 -20.15 -12.30 -19.63
CA TYR A 128 -19.55 -12.86 -20.83
C TYR A 128 -20.37 -13.99 -21.42
N ASP A 129 -20.51 -13.96 -22.74
CA ASP A 129 -20.99 -15.09 -23.52
C ASP A 129 -19.79 -15.95 -23.97
N GLU A 130 -19.90 -17.25 -23.73
CA GLU A 130 -18.98 -18.26 -24.24
C GLU A 130 -19.42 -18.60 -25.67
N VAL A 131 -18.53 -18.36 -26.63
CA VAL A 131 -18.77 -18.63 -28.05
C VAL A 131 -17.92 -19.81 -28.53
N ASP A 132 -18.46 -20.60 -29.44
CA ASP A 132 -17.68 -21.63 -30.15
C ASP A 132 -16.86 -21.02 -31.31
N ASP A 133 -16.12 -21.88 -32.01
CA ASP A 133 -15.29 -21.51 -33.17
C ASP A 133 -16.10 -21.06 -34.39
N THR A 134 -17.40 -21.34 -34.42
CA THR A 134 -18.35 -20.86 -35.43
C THR A 134 -19.06 -19.58 -35.03
N GLY A 135 -18.81 -19.05 -33.81
CA GLY A 135 -19.39 -17.83 -33.28
C GLY A 135 -20.77 -18.01 -32.65
N ASN A 136 -21.25 -19.24 -32.47
CA ASN A 136 -22.51 -19.49 -31.77
C ASN A 136 -22.29 -19.36 -30.26
N VAL A 137 -23.24 -18.70 -29.57
CA VAL A 137 -23.24 -18.62 -28.12
C VAL A 137 -23.62 -19.98 -27.54
N ILE A 138 -22.67 -20.62 -26.86
CA ILE A 138 -22.86 -21.94 -26.24
C ILE A 138 -23.15 -21.86 -24.74
N ALA A 139 -22.85 -20.72 -24.11
CA ALA A 139 -23.27 -20.44 -22.74
C ALA A 139 -23.23 -18.93 -22.46
N THR A 140 -24.12 -18.45 -21.59
CA THR A 140 -24.21 -17.03 -21.24
C THR A 140 -23.80 -16.78 -19.80
N ASN A 141 -23.64 -15.51 -19.45
CA ASN A 141 -23.48 -15.05 -18.06
C ASN A 141 -22.25 -15.64 -17.34
N LYS A 142 -21.18 -15.87 -18.09
CA LYS A 142 -19.90 -16.29 -17.53
C LYS A 142 -19.18 -15.11 -16.88
N LEU A 143 -18.30 -15.44 -15.95
CA LEU A 143 -17.57 -14.45 -15.16
C LEU A 143 -16.14 -14.88 -14.88
N ILE A 144 -15.33 -13.87 -14.58
CA ILE A 144 -13.99 -13.97 -14.04
C ILE A 144 -14.02 -13.35 -12.64
N LEU A 145 -13.60 -14.15 -11.66
CA LEU A 145 -13.50 -13.76 -10.26
C LEU A 145 -12.08 -14.02 -9.79
N LYS A 146 -11.39 -13.00 -9.30
CA LYS A 146 -10.13 -13.18 -8.56
C LYS A 146 -10.32 -12.60 -7.16
N ASN A 147 -10.24 -13.46 -6.14
CA ASN A 147 -10.40 -13.07 -4.75
C ASN A 147 -9.14 -13.41 -3.95
N ALA A 148 -8.71 -12.49 -3.09
CA ALA A 148 -7.70 -12.75 -2.08
C ALA A 148 -8.17 -12.25 -0.71
N VAL A 149 -8.25 -13.15 0.25
CA VAL A 149 -8.42 -12.83 1.67
C VAL A 149 -7.04 -12.77 2.30
N ILE A 150 -6.73 -11.67 2.99
CA ILE A 150 -5.45 -11.44 3.66
C ILE A 150 -5.73 -11.29 5.14
N ILE A 151 -5.22 -12.21 5.95
CA ILE A 151 -5.34 -12.20 7.41
C ILE A 151 -3.96 -11.89 7.97
N SER A 152 -3.84 -10.80 8.72
CA SER A 152 -2.56 -10.26 9.18
C SER A 152 -2.52 -10.10 10.68
N TYR A 153 -1.34 -10.32 11.25
CA TYR A 153 -1.03 -10.01 12.63
C TYR A 153 0.33 -9.32 12.70
N ALA A 154 0.44 -8.32 13.57
CA ALA A 154 1.71 -7.64 13.82
C ALA A 154 1.86 -7.25 15.27
N ASN A 155 3.10 -7.21 15.75
CA ASN A 155 3.41 -6.77 17.10
C ASN A 155 4.72 -5.98 17.16
N LYS A 156 4.81 -5.08 18.14
CA LYS A 156 6.05 -4.37 18.48
C LYS A 156 6.95 -5.33 19.25
N VAL A 157 8.05 -5.74 18.63
CA VAL A 157 9.04 -6.65 19.25
C VAL A 157 10.05 -5.85 20.07
N TYR A 158 10.37 -4.63 19.63
CA TYR A 158 11.12 -3.64 20.39
C TYR A 158 10.42 -2.28 20.30
N GLU A 159 10.85 -1.31 21.11
CA GLU A 159 10.23 0.02 21.22
C GLU A 159 10.02 0.71 19.86
N ARG A 160 10.96 0.51 18.93
CA ARG A 160 10.96 1.11 17.58
C ARG A 160 10.95 0.08 16.45
N LEU A 161 10.74 -1.21 16.74
CA LEU A 161 10.74 -2.28 15.73
C LEU A 161 9.49 -3.14 15.84
N SER A 162 8.74 -3.19 14.76
CA SER A 162 7.56 -4.04 14.59
C SER A 162 7.80 -5.11 13.55
N LEU A 163 7.27 -6.30 13.82
CA LEU A 163 7.22 -7.41 12.88
C LEU A 163 5.75 -7.78 12.63
N GLY A 164 5.44 -8.17 11.40
CA GLY A 164 4.13 -8.66 11.03
C GLY A 164 4.20 -9.76 9.99
N ALA A 165 3.15 -10.56 9.95
CA ALA A 165 2.97 -11.62 8.97
C ALA A 165 1.52 -11.66 8.50
N SER A 166 1.31 -12.12 7.28
CA SER A 166 -0.02 -12.30 6.70
C SER A 166 -0.16 -13.68 6.07
N LEU A 167 -1.31 -14.31 6.30
CA LEU A 167 -1.81 -15.43 5.53
C LEU A 167 -2.67 -14.91 4.39
N LYS A 168 -2.36 -15.32 3.17
CA LYS A 168 -3.09 -14.97 1.95
C LYS A 168 -3.81 -16.20 1.42
N LEU A 169 -5.14 -16.16 1.36
CA LEU A 169 -5.99 -17.20 0.80
C LEU A 169 -6.55 -16.70 -0.53
N ILE A 170 -6.28 -17.42 -1.60
CA ILE A 170 -6.56 -17.00 -2.96
C ILE A 170 -7.58 -17.95 -3.56
N HIS A 171 -8.62 -17.38 -4.14
CA HIS A 171 -9.58 -18.12 -4.93
C HIS A 171 -9.72 -17.44 -6.30
N GLN A 172 -9.54 -18.19 -7.36
CA GLN A 172 -9.77 -17.72 -8.72
C GLN A 172 -10.81 -18.58 -9.41
N ARG A 173 -11.63 -17.92 -10.22
CA ARG A 173 -12.56 -18.54 -11.15
C ARG A 173 -12.45 -17.85 -12.49
N VAL A 174 -12.21 -18.63 -13.54
CA VAL A 174 -12.23 -18.16 -14.92
C VAL A 174 -13.23 -19.06 -15.65
N MET A 175 -14.41 -18.51 -15.91
CA MET A 175 -15.53 -19.25 -16.51
C MET A 175 -15.88 -20.51 -15.69
N LYS A 176 -15.60 -21.70 -16.22
CA LYS A 176 -15.86 -23.00 -15.59
C LYS A 176 -14.71 -23.52 -14.72
N TYR A 177 -13.52 -22.94 -14.85
CA TYR A 177 -12.34 -23.38 -14.12
C TYR A 177 -12.20 -22.59 -12.82
N SER A 178 -11.79 -23.26 -11.75
CA SER A 178 -11.50 -22.63 -10.47
C SER A 178 -10.27 -23.23 -9.82
N GLY A 179 -9.61 -22.45 -8.98
CA GLY A 179 -8.40 -22.84 -8.29
C GLY A 179 -8.25 -22.08 -6.99
N ASN A 180 -7.54 -22.70 -6.05
CA ASN A 180 -7.20 -22.08 -4.77
C ASN A 180 -5.68 -22.02 -4.62
N GLY A 181 -5.21 -21.02 -3.88
CA GLY A 181 -3.80 -20.87 -3.53
C GLY A 181 -3.65 -20.30 -2.12
N MET A 182 -2.51 -20.56 -1.50
CA MET A 182 -2.18 -20.05 -0.17
C MET A 182 -0.78 -19.45 -0.20
N GLY A 183 -0.60 -18.31 0.45
CA GLY A 183 0.72 -17.68 0.57
C GLY A 183 0.93 -17.01 1.91
N ILE A 184 2.18 -16.65 2.16
CA ILE A 184 2.59 -15.92 3.36
C ILE A 184 3.35 -14.67 2.94
N ASP A 185 2.97 -13.53 3.54
CA ASP A 185 3.70 -12.28 3.46
C ASP A 185 4.34 -11.98 4.83
N LEU A 186 5.51 -11.33 4.82
CA LEU A 186 6.22 -10.87 6.02
C LEU A 186 6.48 -9.38 5.91
N GLY A 187 6.51 -8.69 7.05
CA GLY A 187 6.66 -7.26 7.10
C GLY A 187 7.43 -6.78 8.31
N ILE A 188 8.22 -5.73 8.12
CA ILE A 188 8.99 -5.04 9.14
C ILE A 188 8.66 -3.56 9.05
N LEU A 189 8.49 -2.92 10.21
CA LEU A 189 8.47 -1.47 10.34
C LEU A 189 9.47 -1.06 11.41
N TYR A 190 10.40 -0.20 11.04
CA TYR A 190 11.39 0.39 11.93
C TYR A 190 11.19 1.91 12.02
N GLN A 191 11.13 2.45 13.24
CA GLN A 191 10.80 3.85 13.52
C GLN A 191 11.96 4.54 14.26
N PRO A 192 13.09 4.79 13.57
CA PRO A 192 14.29 5.36 14.21
C PRO A 192 14.05 6.72 14.85
N LEU A 193 13.11 7.51 14.29
CA LEU A 193 12.64 8.79 14.82
C LEU A 193 11.12 8.78 14.81
N ASP A 194 10.49 9.66 15.57
CA ASP A 194 9.03 9.72 15.66
C ASP A 194 8.41 10.22 14.34
N GLU A 195 9.20 10.97 13.57
CA GLU A 195 8.86 11.47 12.24
C GLU A 195 9.23 10.51 11.09
N LEU A 196 10.12 9.53 11.32
CA LEU A 196 10.72 8.72 10.26
C LEU A 196 10.37 7.24 10.43
N ASN A 197 9.73 6.69 9.40
CA ASN A 197 9.46 5.28 9.25
C ASN A 197 10.29 4.68 8.13
N ILE A 198 10.78 3.46 8.36
CA ILE A 198 11.44 2.62 7.36
C ILE A 198 10.68 1.29 7.32
N GLY A 199 10.19 0.92 6.15
CA GLY A 199 9.39 -0.29 5.95
C GLY A 199 10.12 -1.28 5.05
N LEU A 200 9.96 -2.56 5.36
CA LEU A 200 10.36 -3.68 4.49
C LEU A 200 9.19 -4.66 4.41
N ALA A 201 8.78 -5.05 3.22
CA ALA A 201 7.77 -6.07 3.02
C ALA A 201 8.28 -7.13 2.04
N LEU A 202 8.11 -8.39 2.42
CA LEU A 202 8.36 -9.57 1.61
C LEU A 202 7.01 -10.22 1.32
N GLN A 203 6.47 -9.99 0.14
CA GLN A 203 5.20 -10.61 -0.26
C GLN A 203 5.47 -11.94 -0.97
N ASN A 204 4.59 -12.91 -0.76
CA ASN A 204 4.65 -14.25 -1.32
C ASN A 204 5.97 -14.99 -0.98
N VAL A 205 6.43 -14.87 0.28
CA VAL A 205 7.56 -15.65 0.80
C VAL A 205 7.29 -17.14 0.66
N ILE A 206 6.08 -17.55 1.07
CA ILE A 206 5.47 -18.77 0.55
C ILE A 206 4.65 -18.37 -0.66
N GLN A 207 5.07 -18.84 -1.83
CA GLN A 207 4.44 -18.51 -3.11
C GLN A 207 3.09 -19.21 -3.24
N PRO A 208 1.98 -18.47 -3.36
CA PRO A 208 0.72 -19.04 -3.82
C PRO A 208 0.89 -19.73 -5.17
N ARG A 209 0.26 -20.90 -5.31
CA ARG A 209 0.13 -21.64 -6.56
C ARG A 209 -1.34 -21.88 -6.80
N VAL A 210 -1.87 -21.36 -7.90
CA VAL A 210 -3.28 -21.52 -8.27
C VAL A 210 -3.32 -22.31 -9.57
N THR A 211 -3.89 -23.52 -9.53
CA THR A 211 -4.04 -24.34 -10.74
C THR A 211 -5.50 -24.29 -11.18
N LEU A 212 -5.78 -23.68 -12.31
CA LEU A 212 -7.14 -23.63 -12.89
C LEU A 212 -7.45 -24.89 -13.69
N ARG A 213 -6.45 -25.45 -14.39
CA ARG A 213 -6.63 -26.63 -15.26
C ARG A 213 -5.46 -27.61 -15.20
N TYR A 214 -4.29 -27.22 -15.69
CA TYR A 214 -3.11 -28.11 -15.76
C TYR A 214 -1.90 -27.47 -15.09
N ASP A 215 -1.47 -26.32 -15.60
CA ASP A 215 -0.29 -25.64 -15.07
C ASP A 215 -0.64 -24.68 -13.93
N PRO A 216 0.16 -24.63 -12.86
CA PRO A 216 -0.04 -23.70 -11.77
C PRO A 216 0.45 -22.30 -12.13
N ASP A 217 -0.42 -21.32 -11.93
CA ASP A 217 -0.05 -19.92 -11.85
C ASP A 217 0.65 -19.65 -10.52
N VAL A 218 1.94 -19.29 -10.59
CA VAL A 218 2.79 -19.05 -9.41
C VAL A 218 2.88 -17.56 -9.13
N TYR A 219 2.54 -17.17 -7.91
CA TYR A 219 2.61 -15.79 -7.46
C TYR A 219 4.01 -15.54 -6.93
N GLU A 220 4.81 -14.84 -7.73
CA GLU A 220 6.23 -14.66 -7.44
C GLU A 220 6.47 -13.79 -6.20
N MET A 221 7.63 -14.01 -5.58
CA MET A 221 8.06 -13.25 -4.41
C MET A 221 8.34 -11.80 -4.80
N ASN A 222 7.83 -10.86 -4.00
CA ASN A 222 8.02 -9.42 -4.19
C ASN A 222 8.69 -8.81 -2.97
N LEU A 223 9.83 -8.16 -3.19
CA LEU A 223 10.54 -7.39 -2.17
C LEU A 223 10.14 -5.92 -2.30
N LYS A 224 9.68 -5.31 -1.22
CA LYS A 224 9.40 -3.87 -1.15
C LYS A 224 10.16 -3.25 0.01
N ALA A 225 10.79 -2.11 -0.22
CA ALA A 225 11.39 -1.31 0.83
C ALA A 225 10.92 0.14 0.67
N GLY A 226 10.69 0.82 1.78
CA GLY A 226 10.13 2.16 1.78
C GLY A 226 10.63 3.02 2.91
N MET A 227 10.50 4.33 2.73
CA MET A 227 10.71 5.33 3.77
C MET A 227 9.56 6.32 3.75
N ALA A 228 9.06 6.68 4.92
CA ALA A 228 8.05 7.72 5.09
C ALA A 228 8.50 8.72 6.16
N LEU A 229 8.38 10.01 5.85
CA LEU A 229 8.78 11.11 6.71
C LEU A 229 7.60 12.05 6.92
N SER A 230 7.19 12.21 8.17
CA SER A 230 6.11 13.10 8.59
C SER A 230 6.69 14.35 9.25
N ALA A 231 6.50 15.50 8.63
CA ALA A 231 6.99 16.80 9.09
C ALA A 231 5.84 17.72 9.52
N PHE A 232 6.20 18.76 10.29
CA PHE A 232 5.28 19.82 10.74
C PHE A 232 4.02 19.27 11.44
N SER A 233 4.21 18.36 12.39
CA SER A 233 3.10 17.71 13.12
C SER A 233 2.12 16.99 12.18
N ASN A 234 2.65 16.21 11.23
CA ASN A 234 1.89 15.42 10.24
C ASN A 234 1.11 16.25 9.20
N ARG A 235 1.47 17.52 8.99
CA ARG A 235 0.90 18.35 7.91
C ARG A 235 1.56 18.12 6.56
N LEU A 236 2.79 17.60 6.55
CA LEU A 236 3.48 17.21 5.34
C LEU A 236 4.01 15.79 5.54
N THR A 237 3.64 14.89 4.66
CA THR A 237 4.16 13.53 4.64
C THR A 237 4.80 13.28 3.28
N LEU A 238 6.06 12.86 3.29
CA LEU A 238 6.80 12.44 2.11
C LEU A 238 7.03 10.94 2.22
N THR A 239 6.86 10.22 1.11
CA THR A 239 7.07 8.77 1.09
C THR A 239 7.71 8.35 -0.23
N ALA A 240 8.59 7.36 -0.16
CA ALA A 240 9.26 6.79 -1.31
C ALA A 240 9.48 5.30 -1.09
N ASP A 241 9.14 4.50 -2.10
CA ASP A 241 9.27 3.05 -2.07
C ASP A 241 10.04 2.56 -3.30
N ILE A 242 10.82 1.49 -3.11
CA ILE A 242 11.35 0.64 -4.17
C ILE A 242 10.67 -0.72 -4.10
N ASN A 243 10.23 -1.22 -5.25
CA ASN A 243 9.61 -2.53 -5.39
C ASN A 243 10.42 -3.36 -6.38
N LYS A 244 10.71 -4.62 -6.03
CA LYS A 244 11.47 -5.57 -6.82
C LYS A 244 10.80 -6.93 -6.75
N LEU A 245 10.03 -7.24 -7.78
CA LEU A 245 9.60 -8.60 -8.03
C LEU A 245 10.77 -9.39 -8.61
N VAL A 246 10.93 -10.65 -8.17
CA VAL A 246 12.15 -11.44 -8.43
C VAL A 246 12.54 -11.45 -9.92
N ARG A 247 11.59 -11.69 -10.83
CA ARG A 247 11.86 -11.75 -12.28
C ARG A 247 11.79 -10.42 -13.03
N GLU A 248 11.32 -9.35 -12.38
CA GLU A 248 11.11 -8.06 -13.04
C GLU A 248 12.09 -6.99 -12.61
N LYS A 249 12.24 -5.93 -13.39
CA LYS A 249 13.08 -4.79 -12.98
C LYS A 249 12.50 -4.12 -11.73
N ALA A 250 13.39 -3.62 -10.87
CA ALA A 250 12.96 -2.80 -9.75
C ALA A 250 12.38 -1.48 -10.25
N TYR A 251 11.41 -0.93 -9.53
CA TYR A 251 10.82 0.37 -9.82
C TYR A 251 10.59 1.18 -8.55
N PHE A 252 10.44 2.48 -8.75
CA PHE A 252 10.25 3.45 -7.68
C PHE A 252 8.83 4.01 -7.69
N CYS A 253 8.32 4.25 -6.50
CA CYS A 253 7.11 5.02 -6.26
C CYS A 253 7.44 6.16 -5.31
N ALA A 254 6.78 7.30 -5.48
CA ALA A 254 6.93 8.46 -4.62
C ALA A 254 5.57 9.10 -4.35
N GLY A 255 5.39 9.66 -3.15
CA GLY A 255 4.16 10.32 -2.75
C GLY A 255 4.40 11.49 -1.80
N VAL A 256 3.52 12.49 -1.90
CA VAL A 256 3.47 13.66 -1.02
C VAL A 256 2.04 13.90 -0.58
N GLU A 257 1.81 13.95 0.72
CA GLU A 257 0.55 14.36 1.32
C GLU A 257 0.75 15.68 2.05
N PHE A 258 -0.09 16.66 1.75
CA PHE A 258 -0.06 17.98 2.36
C PHE A 258 -1.44 18.32 2.93
N SER A 259 -1.46 18.78 4.17
CA SER A 259 -2.68 19.06 4.93
C SER A 259 -2.69 20.53 5.38
N PRO A 260 -3.05 21.45 4.46
CA PRO A 260 -2.99 22.89 4.73
C PRO A 260 -3.94 23.34 5.84
N TRP A 261 -5.07 22.66 6.00
CA TRP A 261 -6.11 23.01 6.95
C TRP A 261 -6.28 21.89 7.97
N GLU A 262 -5.64 22.06 9.12
CA GLU A 262 -5.78 21.20 10.29
C GLU A 262 -6.46 22.00 11.40
N LYS A 263 -7.59 21.49 11.93
CA LYS A 263 -8.53 22.22 12.81
C LYS A 263 -9.22 23.36 12.08
N THR A 264 -9.95 23.04 11.01
CA THR A 264 -10.84 24.00 10.34
C THR A 264 -11.81 24.62 11.35
N THR A 265 -12.22 25.87 11.14
CA THR A 265 -13.18 26.60 11.99
C THR A 265 -14.56 25.91 12.06
N SER A 266 -14.83 24.96 11.16
CA SER A 266 -16.04 24.16 11.14
C SER A 266 -16.00 23.03 12.20
N PRO A 267 -17.05 22.86 13.01
CA PRO A 267 -17.09 21.81 14.04
C PRO A 267 -17.06 20.38 13.48
N SER A 268 -17.45 20.19 12.21
CA SER A 268 -17.54 18.86 11.57
C SER A 268 -16.34 18.53 10.67
N LEU A 269 -15.74 19.51 9.99
CA LEU A 269 -14.57 19.28 9.14
C LEU A 269 -13.28 19.46 9.93
N LYS A 270 -12.54 18.36 10.15
CA LYS A 270 -11.30 18.38 10.94
C LYS A 270 -10.06 18.67 10.11
N ARG A 271 -10.00 18.11 8.90
CA ARG A 271 -8.78 18.10 8.07
C ARG A 271 -9.11 17.96 6.59
N VAL A 272 -8.33 18.63 5.75
CA VAL A 272 -8.31 18.46 4.30
C VAL A 272 -6.91 18.05 3.87
N ASP A 273 -6.82 17.02 3.05
CA ASP A 273 -5.56 16.41 2.60
C ASP A 273 -5.46 16.46 1.09
N LEU A 274 -4.40 17.07 0.57
CA LEU A 274 -4.02 17.06 -0.84
C LEU A 274 -2.89 16.06 -1.02
N ARG A 275 -3.02 15.21 -2.04
CA ARG A 275 -2.08 14.12 -2.30
C ARG A 275 -1.62 14.18 -3.74
N LEU A 276 -0.32 13.98 -3.93
CA LEU A 276 0.31 13.81 -5.23
C LEU A 276 1.24 12.61 -5.17
N GLY A 277 1.40 11.91 -6.28
CA GLY A 277 2.30 10.80 -6.37
C GLY A 277 2.77 10.51 -7.78
N CYS A 278 3.80 9.68 -7.86
CA CYS A 278 4.30 9.10 -9.09
C CYS A 278 4.41 7.59 -8.88
N ASN A 279 3.82 6.83 -9.80
CA ASN A 279 3.78 5.37 -9.70
C ASN A 279 4.80 4.69 -10.63
N HIS A 280 4.78 3.36 -10.61
CA HIS A 280 5.66 2.48 -11.39
C HIS A 280 5.63 2.69 -12.92
N LEU A 281 4.53 3.24 -13.45
CA LEU A 281 4.37 3.56 -14.87
C LEU A 281 4.87 4.97 -15.21
N GLN A 282 5.49 5.66 -14.25
CA GLN A 282 5.82 7.10 -14.33
C GLN A 282 4.60 7.98 -14.58
N THR A 283 3.42 7.50 -14.19
CA THR A 283 2.19 8.29 -14.27
C THR A 283 1.98 9.06 -12.98
N PHE A 284 1.50 10.30 -13.12
CA PHE A 284 1.17 11.14 -11.98
C PHE A 284 -0.20 10.76 -11.42
N THR A 285 -0.26 10.65 -10.11
CA THR A 285 -1.50 10.41 -9.35
C THR A 285 -1.78 11.61 -8.48
N CYS A 286 -3.06 11.90 -8.25
CA CYS A 286 -3.48 12.93 -7.31
C CYS A 286 -4.74 12.48 -6.56
N GLY A 287 -4.98 13.07 -5.40
CA GLY A 287 -6.19 12.81 -4.64
C GLY A 287 -6.48 13.86 -3.57
N LEU A 288 -7.73 13.89 -3.15
CA LEU A 288 -8.23 14.74 -2.06
C LEU A 288 -8.80 13.84 -0.95
N GLY A 289 -8.49 14.18 0.30
CA GLY A 289 -9.05 13.54 1.48
C GLY A 289 -9.74 14.54 2.38
N LEU A 290 -10.87 14.15 2.97
CA LEU A 290 -11.60 14.94 3.96
C LEU A 290 -11.75 14.11 5.24
N LYS A 291 -11.35 14.67 6.38
CA LYS A 291 -11.59 14.07 7.70
C LYS A 291 -12.78 14.76 8.35
N ILE A 292 -13.88 14.05 8.47
CA ILE A 292 -15.14 14.54 9.05
C ILE A 292 -15.33 13.88 10.42
N LYS A 293 -15.71 14.67 11.42
CA LYS A 293 -16.18 14.17 12.71
C LYS A 293 -17.71 14.14 12.67
N PHE A 294 -18.27 12.95 12.88
CA PHE A 294 -19.68 12.76 13.16
C PHE A 294 -19.93 12.84 14.67
#